data_AF-J3JKM2-F1
#
_entry.id   AF-J3JKM2-F1
#
_cell.length_a   1.000
_cell.length_b   1.000
_cell.length_c   1.000
_cell.angle_alpha   90.00
_cell.angle_beta   90.00
_cell.angle_gamma   90.00
#
_symmetry.space_group_name_H-M   'P 1'
#
loop_
_entity.id
_entity.type
_entity.pdbx_description
1 polymer ?
#
loop_
_entity_poly.entity_id
_entity_poly.type
_entity_poly.pdbx_seq_one_letter_code
_entity_poly.pdbx_strand_id
1 'polypeptide(L)'
;MWEWIQQVRPLHPSLDLWRPTADSPQEAEQAPPITQDYLLQEIHQAQVDWGRERFGVTPAFSGQIGQGNKLELSFNMPNPGDASITLMIGEALGASLDASEGLADTLMHTTATIFAPNTIGALSRKDHPARNINRDGPAPFNYSDGWKMFFASDSPHYQRATQLATSIAPVANGAILTFGTPDTYPTILNQW
;
A
#
# COMPACT_ATOMS: atom_id res chain seq x y z
N MET A 1 -0.74 10.33 7.09
CA MET A 1 0.51 9.54 7.00
C MET A 1 1.06 9.17 8.38
N TRP A 2 1.46 10.14 9.21
CA TRP A 2 2.02 9.84 10.54
C TRP A 2 1.10 8.97 11.42
N GLU A 3 -0.19 9.29 11.43
CA GLU A 3 -1.21 8.46 12.11
C GLU A 3 -1.22 7.02 11.60
N TRP A 4 -1.17 6.82 10.27
CA TRP A 4 -1.09 5.48 9.68
C TRP A 4 0.15 4.73 10.16
N ILE A 5 1.32 5.37 10.18
CA ILE A 5 2.54 4.76 10.74
C ILE A 5 2.28 4.31 12.19
N GLN A 6 1.70 5.14 13.05
CA GLN A 6 1.44 4.76 14.44
C GLN A 6 0.49 3.55 14.56
N GLN A 7 -0.51 3.45 13.69
CA GLN A 7 -1.47 2.35 13.71
C GLN A 7 -0.90 1.03 13.17
N VAL A 8 0.06 1.07 12.22
CA VAL A 8 0.65 -0.15 11.66
C VAL A 8 1.83 -0.70 12.47
N ARG A 9 2.48 0.14 13.30
CA ARG A 9 3.59 -0.28 14.18
C ARG A 9 3.31 -1.54 15.02
N PRO A 10 2.17 -1.65 15.74
CA PRO A 10 1.91 -2.81 16.57
C PRO A 10 1.55 -4.08 15.78
N LEU A 11 1.34 -4.01 14.46
CA LEU A 11 0.85 -5.15 13.68
C LEU A 11 1.92 -6.23 13.46
N HIS A 12 3.20 -5.85 13.40
CA HIS A 12 4.28 -6.79 13.14
C HIS A 12 5.63 -6.23 13.62
N PRO A 13 6.56 -7.06 14.14
CA PRO A 13 7.88 -6.59 14.60
C PRO A 13 8.68 -5.81 13.55
N SER A 14 8.55 -6.14 12.26
CA SER A 14 9.23 -5.39 11.19
C SER A 14 8.63 -4.00 10.93
N LEU A 15 7.48 -3.68 11.52
CA LEU A 15 6.81 -2.40 11.40
C LEU A 15 6.98 -1.54 12.66
N ASP A 16 7.55 -2.08 13.74
CA ASP A 16 7.63 -1.38 15.03
C ASP A 16 8.55 -0.15 14.99
N LEU A 17 9.69 -0.28 14.31
CA LEU A 17 10.69 0.78 14.23
C LEU A 17 10.82 1.32 12.81
N TRP A 18 10.49 2.60 12.67
CA TRP A 18 10.62 3.36 11.43
C TRP A 18 11.78 4.34 11.52
N ARG A 19 12.58 4.40 10.46
CA ARG A 19 13.73 5.32 10.33
C ARG A 19 13.67 6.05 8.99
N PRO A 20 14.29 7.22 8.87
CA PRO A 20 14.42 7.90 7.60
C PRO A 20 15.35 7.14 6.65
N THR A 21 15.11 7.26 5.35
CA THR A 21 16.09 6.82 4.35
C THR A 21 17.30 7.76 4.33
N ALA A 22 18.45 7.26 3.87
CA ALA A 22 19.67 8.04 3.71
C ALA A 22 20.45 7.57 2.47
N ASP A 23 21.50 8.31 2.11
CA ASP A 23 22.35 8.03 0.95
C ASP A 23 23.18 6.75 1.12
N SER A 24 23.36 6.29 2.36
CA SER A 24 24.04 5.02 2.67
C SER A 24 23.26 4.15 3.67
N PRO A 25 23.42 2.81 3.59
CA PRO A 25 22.92 1.88 4.60
C PRO A 25 23.34 2.24 6.04
N GLN A 26 24.60 2.63 6.22
CA GLN A 26 25.16 2.93 7.54
C GLN A 26 24.50 4.17 8.16
N GLU A 27 24.30 5.22 7.38
CA GLU A 27 23.59 6.42 7.86
C GLU A 27 22.13 6.09 8.20
N ALA A 28 21.45 5.30 7.35
CA ALA A 28 20.07 4.89 7.58
C ALA A 28 19.90 4.03 8.84
N GLU A 29 20.87 3.17 9.17
CA GLU A 29 20.87 2.35 10.39
C GLU A 29 21.08 3.17 11.66
N GLN A 30 21.99 4.15 11.61
CA GLN A 30 22.32 5.02 12.74
C GLN A 30 21.30 6.14 12.96
N ALA A 31 20.42 6.38 11.99
CA ALA A 31 19.40 7.41 12.11
C ALA A 31 18.46 7.14 13.31
N PRO A 32 18.04 8.20 14.02
CA PRO A 32 17.05 8.06 15.08
C PRO A 32 15.70 7.59 14.51
N PRO A 33 14.80 7.07 15.36
CA PRO A 33 13.43 6.80 14.95
C PRO A 33 12.80 8.03 14.29
N ILE A 34 12.11 7.83 13.18
CA ILE A 34 11.49 8.94 12.43
C ILE A 34 10.42 9.64 13.28
N THR A 35 10.33 10.95 13.16
CA THR A 35 9.33 11.79 13.80
C THR A 35 8.33 12.33 12.78
N GLN A 36 7.18 12.83 13.25
CA GLN A 36 6.21 13.50 12.39
C GLN A 36 6.81 14.70 11.67
N ASP A 37 7.60 15.51 12.38
CA ASP A 37 8.20 16.73 11.82
C ASP A 37 9.23 16.39 10.74
N TYR A 38 10.07 15.37 10.96
CA TYR A 38 11.02 14.91 9.96
C TYR A 38 10.29 14.40 8.70
N LEU A 39 9.27 13.57 8.88
CA LEU A 39 8.48 13.05 7.77
C LEU A 39 7.83 14.17 6.95
N LEU A 40 7.28 15.19 7.61
CA LEU A 40 6.68 16.35 6.94
C LEU A 40 7.74 17.17 6.19
N GLN A 41 8.89 17.39 6.82
CA GLN A 41 10.02 18.10 6.21
C GLN A 41 10.50 17.40 4.92
N GLU A 42 10.71 16.08 4.95
CA GLU A 42 11.15 15.32 3.78
C GLU A 42 10.16 15.40 2.62
N ILE A 43 8.86 15.29 2.90
CA ILE A 43 7.81 15.41 1.88
C ILE A 43 7.82 16.81 1.26
N HIS A 44 7.93 17.86 2.08
CA HIS A 44 8.00 19.23 1.59
C HIS A 44 9.28 19.50 0.79
N GLN A 45 10.43 18.98 1.23
CA GLN A 45 11.70 19.16 0.52
C GLN A 45 11.64 18.49 -0.85
N ALA A 46 11.18 17.23 -0.92
CA ALA A 46 10.99 16.52 -2.19
C ALA A 46 10.05 17.28 -3.14
N GLN A 47 8.99 17.89 -2.62
CA GLN A 47 8.08 18.72 -3.40
C GLN A 47 8.78 19.96 -3.99
N VAL A 48 9.66 20.60 -3.23
CA VAL A 48 10.44 21.78 -3.67
C VAL A 48 11.45 21.39 -4.75
N ASP A 49 12.21 20.32 -4.53
CA ASP A 49 13.29 19.89 -5.43
C ASP A 49 12.79 19.50 -6.82
N TRP A 50 11.58 18.94 -6.90
CA TRP A 50 10.93 18.54 -8.15
C TRP A 50 10.11 19.63 -8.83
N GLY A 51 10.03 20.85 -8.26
CA GLY A 51 9.26 21.94 -8.86
C GLY A 51 7.73 21.82 -8.69
N ARG A 52 7.27 21.09 -7.67
CA ARG A 52 5.86 20.96 -7.20
C ARG A 52 4.85 20.28 -8.10
N GLU A 53 5.06 20.23 -9.42
CA GLU A 53 4.06 19.69 -10.36
C GLU A 53 3.89 18.18 -10.22
N ARG A 54 4.97 17.45 -9.97
CA ARG A 54 4.98 15.99 -9.85
C ARG A 54 6.19 15.58 -9.03
N PHE A 55 6.01 14.77 -8.00
CA PHE A 55 7.14 14.30 -7.20
C PHE A 55 6.84 12.97 -6.50
N GLY A 56 7.90 12.20 -6.29
CA GLY A 56 7.88 10.99 -5.47
C GLY A 56 8.89 11.13 -4.34
N VAL A 57 8.60 10.50 -3.21
CA VAL A 57 9.51 10.49 -2.07
C VAL A 57 9.43 9.16 -1.36
N THR A 58 10.56 8.69 -0.86
CA THR A 58 10.66 7.47 -0.06
C THR A 58 11.14 7.84 1.33
N PRO A 59 10.32 8.47 2.17
CA PRO A 59 10.84 9.20 3.33
C PRO A 59 11.27 8.28 4.47
N ALA A 60 10.83 7.01 4.46
CA ALA A 60 11.04 6.11 5.59
C ALA A 60 11.11 4.64 5.19
N PHE A 61 11.76 3.86 6.03
CA PHE A 61 11.73 2.40 6.01
C PHE A 61 11.46 1.86 7.42
N SER A 62 11.04 0.60 7.52
CA SER A 62 10.90 -0.11 8.79
C SER A 62 11.55 -1.49 8.75
N GLY A 63 12.02 -1.98 9.89
CA GLY A 63 12.76 -3.23 9.98
C GLY A 63 14.26 -3.07 9.68
N GLN A 64 14.91 -4.16 9.24
CA GLN A 64 16.35 -4.20 9.02
C GLN A 64 16.71 -3.77 7.59
N ILE A 65 17.89 -3.17 7.38
CA ILE A 65 18.34 -2.85 6.02
C ILE A 65 18.48 -4.13 5.19
N GLY A 66 18.05 -4.05 3.93
CA GLY A 66 18.09 -5.18 2.99
C GLY A 66 16.94 -6.19 3.14
N GLN A 67 16.21 -6.17 4.25
CA GLN A 67 15.07 -7.08 4.51
C GLN A 67 13.80 -6.35 4.98
N GLY A 68 13.88 -5.05 5.19
CA GLY A 68 12.83 -4.22 5.74
C GLY A 68 11.78 -3.78 4.72
N ASN A 69 10.81 -3.04 5.22
CA ASN A 69 9.72 -2.48 4.44
C ASN A 69 10.06 -1.03 4.08
N LYS A 70 9.59 -0.56 2.93
CA LYS A 70 9.86 0.78 2.42
C LYS A 70 8.57 1.53 2.16
N LEU A 71 8.46 2.76 2.65
CA LEU A 71 7.31 3.63 2.40
C LEU A 71 7.61 4.57 1.24
N GLU A 72 6.83 4.47 0.18
CA GLU A 72 6.91 5.34 -0.99
C GLU A 72 5.63 6.14 -1.14
N LEU A 73 5.78 7.42 -1.47
CA LEU A 73 4.70 8.34 -1.76
C LEU A 73 4.88 8.89 -3.16
N SER A 74 3.80 8.98 -3.91
CA SER A 74 3.79 9.60 -5.23
C SER A 74 2.66 10.61 -5.32
N PHE A 75 2.94 11.78 -5.89
CA PHE A 75 1.99 12.86 -6.08
C PHE A 75 2.01 13.33 -7.54
N ASN A 76 0.82 13.50 -8.11
CA ASN A 76 0.56 13.77 -9.52
C ASN A 76 1.20 12.73 -10.46
N MET A 77 1.18 11.45 -10.06
CA MET A 77 1.73 10.32 -10.82
C MET A 77 0.76 9.13 -10.86
N PRO A 78 0.54 8.52 -12.04
CA PRO A 78 1.08 8.93 -13.34
C PRO A 78 0.42 10.19 -13.93
N ASN A 79 -0.77 10.59 -13.44
CA ASN A 79 -1.51 11.75 -13.94
C ASN A 79 -1.62 12.87 -12.88
N PRO A 80 -1.87 14.13 -13.30
CA PRO A 80 -2.22 15.21 -12.38
C PRO A 80 -3.43 14.86 -11.51
N GLY A 81 -3.35 15.13 -10.21
CA GLY A 81 -4.38 14.80 -9.23
C GLY A 81 -4.23 13.42 -8.58
N ASP A 82 -3.41 12.53 -9.15
CA ASP A 82 -3.17 11.21 -8.56
C ASP A 82 -2.28 11.34 -7.31
N ALA A 83 -2.62 10.61 -6.25
CA ALA A 83 -1.73 10.46 -5.10
C ALA A 83 -1.76 9.00 -4.63
N SER A 84 -0.60 8.44 -4.30
CA SER A 84 -0.49 7.08 -3.81
C SER A 84 0.45 6.95 -2.62
N ILE A 85 0.12 5.97 -1.79
CA ILE A 85 0.98 5.42 -0.76
C ILE A 85 1.27 3.96 -1.14
N THR A 86 2.54 3.59 -1.13
CA THR A 86 3.00 2.23 -1.36
C THR A 86 3.87 1.79 -0.19
N LEU A 87 3.53 0.65 0.41
CA LEU A 87 4.42 -0.05 1.33
C LEU A 87 5.07 -1.21 0.56
N MET A 88 6.34 -1.08 0.20
CA MET A 88 7.11 -2.22 -0.29
C MET A 88 7.42 -3.12 0.89
N ILE A 89 6.93 -4.35 0.83
CA ILE A 89 6.98 -5.31 1.94
C ILE A 89 8.23 -6.18 1.81
N GLY A 90 9.00 -6.28 2.90
CA GLY A 90 10.14 -7.18 3.02
C GLY A 90 9.70 -8.61 3.37
N GLU A 91 10.63 -9.56 3.24
CA GLU A 91 10.36 -11.01 3.36
C GLU A 91 9.64 -11.40 4.65
N ALA A 92 10.09 -10.89 5.80
CA ALA A 92 9.53 -11.26 7.11
C ALA A 92 8.05 -10.85 7.27
N LEU A 93 7.69 -9.64 6.83
CA LEU A 93 6.29 -9.20 6.84
C LEU A 93 5.49 -9.89 5.74
N GLY A 94 6.08 -10.10 4.57
CA GLY A 94 5.46 -10.84 3.46
C GLY A 94 5.01 -12.23 3.90
N ALA A 95 5.93 -13.02 4.47
CA ALA A 95 5.63 -14.35 4.97
C ALA A 95 4.52 -14.36 6.04
N SER A 96 4.46 -13.34 6.91
CA SER A 96 3.41 -13.22 7.91
C SER A 96 2.05 -12.86 7.30
N LEU A 97 2.03 -12.02 6.26
CA LEU A 97 0.82 -11.70 5.50
C LEU A 97 0.34 -12.91 4.71
N ASP A 98 1.26 -13.71 4.18
CA ASP A 98 0.95 -14.94 3.46
C ASP A 98 0.30 -15.99 4.39
N ALA A 99 0.78 -16.08 5.62
CA ALA A 99 0.29 -17.03 6.62
C ALA A 99 -0.97 -16.56 7.37
N SER A 100 -1.34 -15.27 7.27
CA SER A 100 -2.42 -14.70 8.09
C SER A 100 -3.31 -13.73 7.31
N GLU A 101 -4.48 -14.23 6.94
CA GLU A 101 -5.54 -13.41 6.37
C GLU A 101 -5.96 -12.26 7.29
N GLY A 102 -6.05 -12.52 8.61
CA GLY A 102 -6.41 -11.51 9.59
C GLY A 102 -5.38 -10.36 9.71
N LEU A 103 -4.09 -10.65 9.55
CA LEU A 103 -3.05 -9.61 9.51
C LEU A 103 -3.21 -8.74 8.25
N ALA A 104 -3.44 -9.38 7.10
CA ALA A 104 -3.66 -8.66 5.85
C ALA A 104 -4.92 -7.80 5.88
N ASP A 105 -6.02 -8.31 6.44
CA ASP A 105 -7.25 -7.56 6.65
C ASP A 105 -7.02 -6.36 7.56
N THR A 106 -6.32 -6.55 8.67
CA THR A 106 -6.04 -5.46 9.61
C THR A 106 -5.19 -4.37 8.95
N LEU A 107 -4.16 -4.74 8.19
CA LEU A 107 -3.31 -3.79 7.46
C LEU A 107 -4.11 -3.04 6.38
N MET A 108 -4.87 -3.75 5.57
CA MET A 108 -5.69 -3.17 4.50
C MET A 108 -6.79 -2.27 5.05
N HIS A 109 -7.49 -2.70 6.10
CA HIS A 109 -8.55 -1.96 6.75
C HIS A 109 -8.03 -0.69 7.41
N THR A 110 -6.90 -0.77 8.13
CA THR A 110 -6.22 0.40 8.71
C THR A 110 -5.85 1.41 7.63
N THR A 111 -5.29 0.93 6.52
CA THR A 111 -4.88 1.78 5.39
C THR A 111 -6.08 2.45 4.73
N ALA A 112 -7.11 1.69 4.35
CA ALA A 112 -8.31 2.23 3.70
C ALA A 112 -9.08 3.20 4.61
N THR A 113 -9.14 2.92 5.92
CA THR A 113 -9.83 3.79 6.89
C THR A 113 -9.13 5.13 7.05
N ILE A 114 -7.79 5.14 7.15
CA ILE A 114 -7.03 6.38 7.41
C ILE A 114 -6.94 7.25 6.16
N PHE A 115 -6.73 6.64 4.99
CA PHE A 115 -6.54 7.42 3.75
C PHE A 115 -7.84 7.67 2.98
N ALA A 116 -8.91 6.90 3.26
CA ALA A 116 -10.18 6.96 2.55
C ALA A 116 -9.99 7.11 1.02
N PRO A 117 -9.21 6.22 0.37
CA PRO A 117 -8.86 6.39 -1.03
C PRO A 117 -10.12 6.35 -1.90
N ASN A 118 -10.22 7.24 -2.88
CA ASN A 118 -11.27 7.22 -3.89
C ASN A 118 -10.90 6.36 -5.12
N THR A 119 -9.85 5.56 -5.01
CA THR A 119 -9.29 4.72 -6.09
C THR A 119 -9.37 3.23 -5.73
N ILE A 120 -8.74 2.37 -6.52
CA ILE A 120 -8.56 0.96 -6.23
C ILE A 120 -7.20 0.76 -5.55
N GLY A 121 -7.18 -0.02 -4.46
CA GLY A 121 -5.97 -0.41 -3.74
C GLY A 121 -5.76 -1.92 -3.79
N ALA A 122 -4.52 -2.40 -3.65
CA ALA A 122 -4.22 -3.83 -3.72
C ALA A 122 -3.12 -4.23 -2.73
N LEU A 123 -3.25 -5.45 -2.20
CA LEU A 123 -2.16 -6.21 -1.60
C LEU A 123 -1.79 -7.36 -2.55
N SER A 124 -0.57 -7.32 -3.08
CA SER A 124 -0.08 -8.30 -4.05
C SER A 124 1.37 -8.66 -3.76
N ARG A 125 1.81 -9.81 -4.26
CA ARG A 125 3.23 -10.18 -4.21
C ARG A 125 4.01 -9.44 -5.31
N LYS A 126 5.34 -9.49 -5.25
CA LYS A 126 6.20 -8.79 -6.20
C LYS A 126 6.33 -9.51 -7.54
N ASP A 127 6.47 -10.82 -7.50
CA ASP A 127 6.46 -11.74 -8.65
C ASP A 127 5.08 -11.81 -9.33
N HIS A 128 4.07 -11.39 -8.59
CA HIS A 128 2.66 -11.40 -8.92
C HIS A 128 2.08 -9.97 -8.67
N PRO A 129 2.45 -8.95 -9.47
CA PRO A 129 2.03 -7.57 -9.20
C PRO A 129 0.62 -7.27 -9.73
N ALA A 130 -0.20 -6.59 -8.93
CA ALA A 130 -1.45 -6.00 -9.43
C ALA A 130 -1.15 -4.93 -10.50
N ARG A 131 -1.84 -4.96 -11.64
CA ARG A 131 -1.71 -3.91 -12.69
C ARG A 131 -3.05 -3.26 -13.01
N ASN A 132 -2.96 -2.08 -13.60
CA ASN A 132 -4.09 -1.25 -14.03
C ASN A 132 -5.01 -0.77 -12.90
N ILE A 133 -4.57 -0.76 -11.63
CA ILE A 133 -5.36 -0.36 -10.45
C ILE A 133 -5.83 1.11 -10.42
N ASN A 134 -5.76 1.84 -11.54
CA ASN A 134 -6.34 3.17 -11.65
C ASN A 134 -7.86 3.04 -11.72
N ARG A 135 -8.58 3.87 -10.96
CA ARG A 135 -10.04 3.88 -10.91
C ARG A 135 -10.72 3.79 -12.29
N ASP A 136 -10.21 4.56 -13.25
CA ASP A 136 -10.74 4.67 -14.63
C ASP A 136 -9.90 3.92 -15.67
N GLY A 137 -8.99 3.04 -15.22
CA GLY A 137 -8.15 2.23 -16.10
C GLY A 137 -8.95 1.23 -16.94
N PRO A 138 -8.46 0.80 -18.11
CA PRO A 138 -9.16 -0.19 -18.92
C PRO A 138 -9.21 -1.55 -18.19
N ALA A 139 -10.40 -2.15 -18.17
CA ALA A 139 -10.57 -3.55 -17.81
C ALA A 139 -10.11 -4.48 -18.97
N PRO A 140 -9.59 -5.69 -18.69
CA PRO A 140 -9.42 -6.26 -17.35
C PRO A 140 -8.28 -5.54 -16.62
N PHE A 141 -8.52 -5.22 -15.35
CA PHE A 141 -7.38 -4.97 -14.49
C PHE A 141 -6.55 -6.24 -14.52
N ASN A 142 -5.22 -6.14 -14.53
CA ASN A 142 -4.45 -7.35 -14.30
C ASN A 142 -4.54 -7.64 -12.79
N TYR A 143 -5.75 -8.03 -12.37
CA TYR A 143 -6.15 -8.52 -11.06
C TYR A 143 -5.43 -9.80 -10.68
N SER A 144 -4.64 -10.34 -11.63
CA SER A 144 -4.02 -11.65 -11.67
C SER A 144 -3.56 -12.18 -10.32
N ASP A 145 -3.12 -11.28 -9.47
CA ASP A 145 -2.17 -11.60 -8.46
C ASP A 145 -2.37 -10.83 -7.14
N GLY A 146 -3.38 -9.94 -7.10
CA GLY A 146 -3.83 -9.30 -5.87
C GLY A 146 -4.88 -10.18 -5.21
N TRP A 147 -4.53 -10.84 -4.11
CA TRP A 147 -5.49 -11.70 -3.41
C TRP A 147 -6.49 -10.90 -2.55
N LYS A 148 -6.12 -9.66 -2.17
CA LYS A 148 -6.97 -8.66 -1.49
C LYS A 148 -6.88 -7.29 -2.14
N MET A 149 -8.04 -6.63 -2.28
CA MET A 149 -8.13 -5.31 -2.91
C MET A 149 -9.19 -4.43 -2.28
N PHE A 150 -8.95 -3.13 -2.27
CA PHE A 150 -9.95 -2.13 -1.90
C PHE A 150 -10.62 -1.56 -3.16
N PHE A 151 -11.94 -1.41 -3.12
CA PHE A 151 -12.71 -0.66 -4.11
C PHE A 151 -13.56 0.39 -3.41
N ALA A 152 -13.44 1.65 -3.85
CA ALA A 152 -14.37 2.70 -3.48
C ALA A 152 -15.79 2.33 -3.95
N SER A 153 -16.81 2.63 -3.13
CA SER A 153 -18.20 2.23 -3.42
C SER A 153 -18.78 2.88 -4.67
N ASP A 154 -18.23 4.02 -5.07
CA ASP A 154 -18.60 4.78 -6.26
C ASP A 154 -17.73 4.43 -7.49
N SER A 155 -16.83 3.45 -7.38
CA SER A 155 -16.08 2.92 -8.51
C SER A 155 -17.01 2.23 -9.50
N PRO A 156 -16.85 2.42 -10.82
CA PRO A 156 -17.62 1.68 -11.83
C PRO A 156 -17.41 0.15 -11.76
N HIS A 157 -16.38 -0.29 -11.04
CA HIS A 157 -16.00 -1.68 -10.88
C HIS A 157 -16.56 -2.33 -9.61
N TYR A 158 -17.08 -1.54 -8.67
CA TYR A 158 -17.48 -2.00 -7.33
C TYR A 158 -18.47 -3.17 -7.37
N GLN A 159 -19.54 -3.05 -8.19
CA GLN A 159 -20.57 -4.08 -8.27
C GLN A 159 -20.02 -5.41 -8.81
N ARG A 160 -19.19 -5.37 -9.87
CA ARG A 160 -18.59 -6.56 -10.45
C ARG A 160 -17.58 -7.20 -9.48
N ALA A 161 -16.77 -6.37 -8.83
CA ALA A 161 -15.82 -6.79 -7.81
C ALA A 161 -16.51 -7.57 -6.68
N THR A 162 -17.59 -7.00 -6.15
CA THR A 162 -18.38 -7.57 -5.05
C THR A 162 -18.97 -8.93 -5.43
N GLN A 163 -19.41 -9.10 -6.68
CA GLN A 163 -19.97 -10.38 -7.17
C GLN A 163 -18.92 -11.50 -7.28
N LEU A 164 -17.66 -11.14 -7.54
CA LEU A 164 -16.57 -12.09 -7.73
C LEU A 164 -15.77 -12.35 -6.45
N ALA A 165 -15.93 -11.51 -5.43
CA ALA A 165 -15.23 -11.65 -4.16
C ALA A 165 -15.73 -12.88 -3.38
N THR A 166 -14.81 -13.62 -2.77
CA THR A 166 -15.11 -14.73 -1.85
C THR A 166 -15.36 -14.24 -0.43
N SER A 167 -14.83 -13.08 -0.07
CA SER A 167 -15.05 -12.39 1.20
C SER A 167 -15.07 -10.88 1.00
N ILE A 168 -15.90 -10.19 1.80
CA ILE A 168 -16.18 -8.76 1.70
C ILE A 168 -16.10 -8.15 3.10
N ALA A 169 -15.19 -7.22 3.30
CA ALA A 169 -15.04 -6.43 4.52
C ALA A 169 -15.35 -4.95 4.21
N PRO A 170 -16.54 -4.43 4.59
CA PRO A 170 -16.89 -3.03 4.35
C PRO A 170 -16.00 -2.06 5.11
N VAL A 171 -15.74 -0.90 4.51
CA VAL A 171 -15.13 0.28 5.14
C VAL A 171 -15.94 1.53 4.79
N ALA A 172 -15.64 2.67 5.40
CA ALA A 172 -16.50 3.87 5.31
C ALA A 172 -16.85 4.31 3.86
N ASN A 173 -15.91 4.19 2.92
CA ASN A 173 -16.06 4.66 1.54
C ASN A 173 -15.99 3.53 0.48
N GLY A 174 -16.10 2.27 0.87
CA GLY A 174 -15.91 1.14 -0.03
C GLY A 174 -15.87 -0.21 0.66
N ALA A 175 -15.18 -1.16 0.05
CA ALA A 175 -14.97 -2.48 0.64
C ALA A 175 -13.60 -3.05 0.29
N ILE A 176 -13.05 -3.84 1.21
CA ILE A 176 -11.92 -4.72 0.98
C ILE A 176 -12.48 -6.07 0.56
N LEU A 177 -12.05 -6.53 -0.61
CA LEU A 177 -12.54 -7.71 -1.29
C LEU A 177 -11.41 -8.72 -1.38
N THR A 178 -11.72 -9.95 -1.00
CA THR A 178 -10.81 -11.09 -1.12
C THR A 178 -11.25 -11.90 -2.32
N PHE A 179 -10.31 -12.24 -3.20
CA PHE A 179 -10.60 -13.01 -4.41
C PHE A 179 -10.02 -14.43 -4.33
N GLY A 180 -8.94 -14.63 -3.56
CA GLY A 180 -8.28 -15.92 -3.40
C GLY A 180 -7.26 -15.90 -2.26
N THR A 181 -6.20 -16.68 -2.41
CA THR A 181 -5.11 -16.80 -1.43
C THR A 181 -3.83 -16.13 -1.96
N PRO A 182 -2.85 -15.81 -1.11
CA PRO A 182 -1.58 -15.23 -1.55
C PRO A 182 -0.79 -16.07 -2.57
N ASP A 183 -0.93 -17.40 -2.56
CA ASP A 183 -0.17 -18.34 -3.39
C ASP A 183 -0.88 -18.78 -4.68
N THR A 184 -2.12 -18.35 -4.91
CA THR A 184 -2.88 -18.83 -6.08
C THR A 184 -3.55 -17.70 -6.82
N TYR A 185 -3.37 -17.69 -8.14
CA TYR A 185 -4.17 -16.88 -9.04
C TYR A 185 -5.65 -17.20 -8.79
N PRO A 186 -6.48 -16.23 -8.40
CA PRO A 186 -7.90 -16.46 -8.23
C PRO A 186 -8.59 -16.58 -9.59
N THR A 187 -8.81 -17.80 -10.10
CA THR A 187 -9.40 -18.05 -11.42
C THR A 187 -10.78 -17.42 -11.61
N ILE A 188 -11.47 -17.09 -10.52
CA ILE A 188 -12.72 -16.31 -10.51
C ILE A 188 -12.56 -14.94 -11.20
N LEU A 189 -11.36 -14.36 -11.17
CA LEU A 189 -11.05 -13.10 -11.83
C LEU A 189 -11.03 -13.19 -13.36
N ASN A 190 -10.89 -14.39 -13.94
CA ASN A 190 -11.05 -14.58 -15.39
C ASN A 190 -12.47 -14.30 -15.88
N GLN A 191 -13.44 -14.22 -14.96
CA GLN A 191 -14.83 -13.93 -15.29
C GLN A 191 -15.09 -12.44 -15.40
N TRP A 192 -14.14 -11.57 -15.04
CA TRP A 192 -14.35 -10.13 -14.92
C TRP A 192 -15.09 -9.50 -16.10
#